data_AF-A0A7C3GRG4-F1
#
_entry.id   AF-A0A7C3GRG4-F1
#
_cell.length_a   1.000
_cell.length_b   1.000
_cell.length_c   1.000
_cell.angle_alpha   90.00
_cell.angle_beta   90.00
_cell.angle_gamma   90.00
#
_symmetry.space_group_name_H-M   'P 1'
#
loop_
_entity.id
_entity.type
_entity.pdbx_description
1 polymer ?
#
loop_
_entity_poly.entity_id
_entity_poly.type
_entity_poly.pdbx_seq_one_letter_code
_entity_poly.pdbx_strand_id
1 'polypeptide(L)'
;VEDFVPAESTASQTAWAVLGLLAAGDVRSESVHHGVRRLLETQNEDGTWQEDLATGTGFPRVFYLTYHLYRHYFPLLALARYRKAQEEA
;
A
#
# COMPACT_ATOMS: atom_id res chain seq x y z
N VAL A 1 12.33 -4.15 -20.64
CA VAL A 1 11.45 -4.40 -19.47
C VAL A 1 10.28 -3.46 -19.65
N GLU A 2 9.33 -3.93 -20.45
CA GLU A 2 8.08 -3.25 -20.84
C GLU A 2 6.98 -4.17 -20.27
N ASP A 3 6.02 -3.74 -19.45
CA ASP A 3 5.50 -2.41 -19.17
C ASP A 3 4.95 -2.34 -17.73
N PHE A 4 5.43 -1.40 -16.92
CA PHE A 4 4.63 -0.93 -15.78
C PHE A 4 3.56 0.00 -16.35
N VAL A 5 2.30 -0.37 -16.20
CA VAL A 5 1.18 0.48 -16.60
C VAL A 5 0.78 1.33 -15.40
N PRO A 6 0.96 2.67 -15.45
CA PRO A 6 0.55 3.52 -14.36
C PRO A 6 -0.98 3.55 -14.23
N ALA A 7 -1.45 3.60 -12.99
CA ALA A 7 -2.85 3.78 -12.63
C ALA A 7 -2.93 4.69 -11.40
N GLU A 8 -4.15 5.03 -10.98
CA GLU A 8 -4.33 5.74 -9.71
C GLU A 8 -3.78 4.91 -8.55
N SER A 9 -3.19 5.59 -7.55
CA SER A 9 -2.64 4.91 -6.38
C SER A 9 -3.74 4.21 -5.59
N THR A 10 -3.55 2.90 -5.37
CA THR A 10 -4.42 2.10 -4.51
C THR A 10 -3.84 1.99 -3.10
N ALA A 11 -4.71 1.82 -2.10
CA ALA A 11 -4.29 1.71 -0.71
C ALA A 11 -3.41 0.47 -0.50
N SER A 12 -3.79 -0.67 -1.08
CA SER A 12 -3.04 -1.93 -0.97
C SER A 12 -1.67 -1.88 -1.65
N GLN A 13 -1.56 -1.38 -2.88
CA GLN A 13 -0.26 -1.31 -3.57
C GLN A 13 0.69 -0.26 -2.96
N THR A 14 0.15 0.87 -2.49
CA THR A 14 0.94 1.85 -1.72
C THR A 14 1.50 1.21 -0.45
N ALA A 15 0.67 0.45 0.27
CA ALA A 15 1.10 -0.27 1.46
C ALA A 15 2.17 -1.34 1.15
N TRP A 16 2.06 -2.07 0.02
CA TRP A 16 3.09 -3.03 -0.39
C TRP A 16 4.44 -2.37 -0.66
N ALA A 17 4.43 -1.21 -1.34
CA ALA A 17 5.66 -0.45 -1.60
C ALA A 17 6.31 0.00 -0.29
N VAL A 18 5.52 0.57 0.64
CA VAL A 18 6.02 0.98 1.97
C VAL A 18 6.59 -0.22 2.73
N LEU A 19 5.87 -1.34 2.78
CA LEU A 19 6.33 -2.56 3.46
C LEU A 19 7.62 -3.10 2.85
N GLY A 20 7.76 -3.06 1.52
CA GLY A 20 8.98 -3.46 0.82
C GLY A 20 10.18 -2.59 1.16
N LEU A 21 10.00 -1.26 1.17
CA LEU A 21 11.06 -0.31 1.56
C LEU A 21 11.49 -0.50 3.02
N LEU A 22 10.52 -0.63 3.94
CA LEU A 22 10.81 -0.91 5.35
C LEU A 22 11.54 -2.25 5.54
N ALA A 23 11.15 -3.28 4.79
CA ALA A 23 11.83 -4.58 4.82
C ALA A 23 13.28 -4.51 4.29
N ALA A 24 13.57 -3.57 3.39
CA ALA A 24 14.91 -3.30 2.90
C ALA A 24 15.75 -2.42 3.86
N GLY A 25 15.19 -2.03 5.02
CA GLY A 25 15.85 -1.18 6.01
C GLY A 25 15.74 0.33 5.73
N ASP A 26 14.99 0.73 4.70
CA ASP A 26 14.71 2.14 4.44
C ASP A 26 13.53 2.60 5.31
N VAL A 27 13.85 3.34 6.36
CA VAL A 27 12.86 3.86 7.33
C VAL A 27 12.75 5.39 7.31
N ARG A 28 13.60 6.09 6.56
CA ARG A 28 13.70 7.57 6.61
C ARG A 28 13.59 8.25 5.25
N SER A 29 13.53 7.52 4.15
CA SER A 29 13.40 8.17 2.85
C SER A 29 12.08 8.92 2.70
N GLU A 30 12.12 9.97 1.90
CA GLU A 30 10.92 10.69 1.51
C GLU A 30 9.91 9.78 0.82
N SER A 31 10.34 8.74 0.10
CA SER A 31 9.45 7.76 -0.51
C SER A 31 8.58 7.04 0.52
N VAL A 32 9.16 6.59 1.64
CA VAL A 32 8.39 5.99 2.74
C VAL A 32 7.45 7.01 3.36
N HIS A 33 7.93 8.23 3.64
CA HIS A 33 7.11 9.30 4.21
C HIS A 33 5.92 9.67 3.32
N HIS A 34 6.12 9.78 2.00
CA HIS A 34 5.07 10.04 1.03
C HIS A 34 4.05 8.90 0.95
N GLY A 35 4.50 7.65 0.94
CA GLY A 35 3.61 6.48 0.96
C GLY A 35 2.74 6.43 2.22
N VAL A 36 3.34 6.61 3.40
CA VAL A 36 2.63 6.66 4.68
C VAL A 36 1.63 7.82 4.73
N ARG A 37 2.05 9.02 4.31
CA ARG A 37 1.18 10.20 4.24
C ARG A 37 -0.02 9.94 3.33
N ARG A 38 0.20 9.35 2.14
CA ARG A 38 -0.88 9.03 1.21
C ARG A 38 -1.91 8.09 1.84
N LEU A 39 -1.47 7.08 2.62
CA LEU A 39 -2.39 6.19 3.33
C LEU A 39 -3.21 6.94 4.39
N LEU A 40 -2.60 7.87 5.13
CA LEU A 40 -3.31 8.65 6.15
C LEU A 40 -4.31 9.64 5.51
N GLU A 41 -3.92 10.32 4.43
CA GLU A 41 -4.77 11.30 3.73
C GLU A 41 -5.96 10.67 3.00
N THR A 42 -5.87 9.39 2.65
CA THR A 42 -6.94 8.66 1.93
C THR A 42 -7.77 7.75 2.82
N GLN A 43 -7.51 7.75 4.12
CA GLN A 43 -8.31 7.02 5.09
C GLN A 43 -9.68 7.71 5.26
N ASN A 44 -10.75 6.94 5.16
CA ASN A 44 -12.11 7.40 5.44
C ASN A 44 -12.30 7.68 6.93
N GLU A 45 -13.35 8.44 7.29
CA GLU A 45 -13.68 8.76 8.68
C GLU A 45 -13.95 7.52 9.55
N ASP A 46 -14.44 6.43 8.96
CA ASP A 46 -14.69 5.15 9.63
C ASP A 46 -13.42 4.29 9.79
N GLY A 47 -12.26 4.82 9.37
CA GLY A 47 -10.96 4.15 9.44
C GLY A 47 -10.69 3.20 8.27
N THR A 48 -11.59 3.10 7.29
CA THR A 48 -11.43 2.26 6.11
C THR A 48 -10.72 2.99 4.96
N TRP A 49 -10.53 2.31 3.82
CA TRP A 49 -10.04 2.92 2.57
C TRP A 49 -10.95 2.50 1.42
N GLN A 50 -11.05 3.33 0.40
CA GLN A 50 -11.64 2.96 -0.88
C GLN A 50 -10.57 2.44 -1.84
N GLU A 51 -10.95 1.48 -2.68
CA GLU A 51 -10.08 0.88 -3.70
C GLU A 51 -10.94 0.24 -4.80
N ASP A 52 -11.15 0.97 -5.88
CA ASP A 52 -12.02 0.51 -6.98
C ASP A 52 -11.28 -0.40 -7.97
N LEU A 53 -9.96 -0.25 -8.07
CA LEU A 53 -9.12 -1.06 -8.93
C LEU A 53 -8.89 -2.45 -8.33
N ALA A 54 -9.01 -3.49 -9.16
CA ALA A 54 -8.61 -4.84 -8.78
C ALA A 54 -7.08 -4.92 -8.65
N THR A 55 -6.60 -5.30 -7.48
CA THR A 55 -5.17 -5.45 -7.18
C THR A 55 -4.71 -6.90 -7.10
N GLY A 56 -5.65 -7.86 -7.17
CA GLY A 56 -5.37 -9.29 -7.28
C GLY A 56 -5.39 -9.77 -8.73
N THR A 57 -4.50 -10.71 -9.05
CA THR A 57 -4.49 -11.39 -10.37
C THR A 57 -4.94 -12.83 -10.19
N GLY A 58 -5.97 -13.25 -10.94
CA GLY A 58 -6.34 -14.65 -11.04
C GLY A 58 -5.66 -15.31 -12.24
N PHE A 59 -5.99 -14.85 -13.46
CA PHE A 59 -5.31 -15.23 -14.70
C PHE A 59 -4.79 -13.98 -15.41
N PRO A 60 -3.46 -13.83 -15.60
CA PRO A 60 -2.89 -12.64 -16.22
C PRO A 60 -3.58 -12.29 -17.55
N ARG A 61 -3.91 -11.00 -17.72
CA ARG A 61 -4.55 -10.41 -18.91
C ARG A 61 -6.01 -10.79 -19.17
N VAL A 62 -6.60 -11.73 -18.45
CA VAL A 62 -7.97 -12.20 -18.73
C VAL A 62 -8.89 -12.30 -17.51
N PHE A 63 -8.35 -12.32 -16.29
CA PHE A 63 -9.15 -12.44 -15.07
C PHE A 63 -8.45 -11.84 -13.84
N TYR A 64 -9.11 -10.89 -13.18
CA TYR A 64 -8.59 -10.17 -12.02
C TYR A 64 -9.51 -10.34 -10.80
N LEU A 65 -8.93 -10.23 -9.62
CA LEU A 65 -9.60 -10.48 -8.34
C LEU A 65 -9.64 -9.21 -7.50
N THR A 66 -10.81 -8.92 -6.95
CA THR A 66 -10.96 -7.94 -5.88
C THR A 66 -10.92 -8.66 -4.55
N TYR A 67 -9.76 -8.65 -3.90
CA TYR A 67 -9.68 -9.08 -2.52
C TYR A 67 -10.17 -7.96 -1.60
N HIS A 68 -11.46 -7.99 -1.25
CA HIS A 68 -12.14 -6.87 -0.57
C HIS A 68 -11.42 -6.34 0.69
N LEU A 69 -10.72 -7.20 1.43
CA LEU A 69 -10.03 -6.78 2.65
C LEU A 69 -8.64 -6.18 2.42
N TYR A 70 -8.03 -6.34 1.23
CA TYR A 70 -6.68 -5.85 0.93
C TYR A 70 -6.54 -4.35 1.21
N ARG A 71 -7.54 -3.58 0.80
CA ARG A 71 -7.61 -2.13 1.04
C ARG A 71 -7.63 -1.75 2.53
N HIS A 72 -7.91 -2.67 3.45
CA HIS A 72 -7.94 -2.37 4.88
C HIS A 72 -6.73 -2.92 5.62
N TYR A 73 -6.45 -4.22 5.51
CA TYR A 73 -5.42 -4.82 6.35
C TYR A 73 -4.00 -4.48 5.89
N PHE A 74 -3.75 -4.26 4.59
CA PHE A 74 -2.41 -3.88 4.13
C PHE A 74 -2.03 -2.47 4.57
N PRO A 75 -2.87 -1.43 4.40
CA PRO A 75 -2.58 -0.11 4.97
C PRO A 75 -2.36 -0.15 6.47
N LEU A 76 -3.22 -0.86 7.22
CA LEU A 76 -3.05 -1.02 8.67
C LEU A 76 -1.71 -1.69 9.02
N LEU A 77 -1.33 -2.76 8.30
CA LEU A 77 -0.05 -3.44 8.49
C LEU A 77 1.13 -2.52 8.18
N ALA A 78 1.07 -1.76 7.08
CA ALA A 78 2.10 -0.80 6.70
C ALA A 78 2.28 0.30 7.73
N LEU A 79 1.19 0.93 8.19
CA LEU A 79 1.22 1.97 9.21
C LEU A 79 1.75 1.45 10.55
N ALA A 80 1.31 0.26 10.98
CA ALA A 80 1.80 -0.36 12.20
C ALA A 80 3.30 -0.69 12.11
N ARG A 81 3.75 -1.21 10.96
CA ARG A 81 5.16 -1.56 10.74
C ARG A 81 6.05 -0.33 10.66
N TYR A 82 5.57 0.74 10.01
CA TYR A 82 6.23 2.02 9.95
C TYR A 82 6.41 2.62 11.35
N ARG A 83 5.33 2.68 12.15
CA ARG A 83 5.40 3.19 13.54
C ARG A 83 6.46 2.45 14.35
N LYS A 84 6.42 1.11 14.32
CA LYS A 84 7.42 0.28 15.01
C LYS A 84 8.84 0.57 14.52
N ALA A 85 9.05 0.72 13.22
CA ALA A 85 10.36 1.02 12.67
C ALA A 85 10.90 2.40 13.10
N GLN A 86 10.02 3.40 13.29
CA GLN A 86 10.41 4.71 13.83
C GLN A 86 10.83 4.65 15.30
N GLU A 87 10.22 3.76 16.09
CA GLU A 87 10.58 3.56 17.50
C GLU A 87 11.93 2.84 17.67
N GLU A 88 12.31 2.01 16.68
CA GLU A 88 13.54 1.21 16.68
C GLU A 88 14.77 1.94 16.08
N ALA A 89 14.58 3.08 15.41
CA ALA A 89 15.60 3.81 14.64
C ALA A 89 16.20 5.00 15.39
#